data_AF-A0A831QNT0-F1
#
_entry.id   AF-A0A831QNT0-F1
#
_cell.length_a   1.000
_cell.length_b   1.000
_cell.length_c   1.000
_cell.angle_alpha   90.00
_cell.angle_beta   90.00
_cell.angle_gamma   90.00
#
_symmetry.space_group_name_H-M   'P 1'
#
loop_
_entity.id
_entity.type
_entity.pdbx_description
1 polymer ?
#
loop_
_entity_poly.entity_id
_entity_poly.type
_entity_poly.pdbx_seq_one_letter_code
_entity_poly.pdbx_strand_id
1 'polypeptide(L)'
;MKSSCAPNRKCKKITKTIYDEQYLRAYARQHSERGKRMKKLRQSTVEPVFGSLTQFYGLRKIGVLGKAGAHKVMLMAGIAFNLKKYLKKAGGKPSIRILKTIMEAFQGYLTTHYRQIRPRPVLLRAL
;
A
#
# COMPACT_ATOMS: atom_id res chain seq x y z
N MET A 1 -8.87 44.04 30.70
CA MET A 1 -7.60 43.41 30.29
C MET A 1 -7.72 41.90 30.54
N LYS A 2 -7.41 41.02 29.58
CA LYS A 2 -7.41 39.56 29.86
C LYS A 2 -6.09 39.17 30.56
N SER A 3 -6.25 38.39 31.63
CA SER A 3 -5.33 38.13 32.73
C SER A 3 -4.52 36.83 32.58
N SER A 4 -3.92 36.57 31.42
CA SER A 4 -2.90 35.52 31.33
C SER A 4 -1.72 36.00 30.51
N CYS A 5 -0.78 36.61 31.22
CA CYS A 5 0.53 37.02 30.73
C CYS A 5 1.33 35.82 30.22
N ALA A 6 2.33 36.14 29.39
CA ALA A 6 3.20 35.21 28.67
C ALA A 6 3.72 34.04 29.54
N PRO A 7 3.90 32.84 28.96
CA PRO A 7 4.51 31.72 29.66
C PRO A 7 5.90 32.11 30.20
N ASN A 8 6.23 31.68 31.42
CA ASN A 8 7.48 31.93 32.16
C ASN A 8 8.75 31.69 31.31
N ARG A 9 9.11 32.65 30.45
CA ARG A 9 10.29 32.61 29.59
C ARG A 9 10.88 34.01 29.51
N LYS A 10 12.20 34.10 29.68
CA LYS A 10 12.95 35.37 29.72
C LYS A 10 12.88 36.16 28.39
N CYS A 11 12.73 35.48 27.25
CA CYS A 11 12.58 36.11 25.93
C CYS A 11 11.50 35.40 25.08
N LYS A 12 10.78 36.18 24.26
CA LYS A 12 9.91 35.65 23.20
C LYS A 12 10.79 35.14 22.06
N LYS A 13 10.59 33.88 21.64
CA LYS A 13 11.31 33.26 20.52
C LYS A 13 10.38 33.17 19.31
N ILE A 14 10.75 33.83 18.21
CA ILE A 14 10.04 33.68 16.93
C ILE A 14 10.65 32.47 16.22
N THR A 15 9.85 31.42 16.04
CA THR A 15 10.26 30.16 15.39
C THR A 15 9.64 30.08 13.99
N LYS A 16 9.77 31.14 13.19
CA LYS A 16 9.30 31.12 11.82
C LYS A 16 10.37 30.48 10.94
N THR A 17 9.97 29.46 10.21
CA THR A 17 10.82 28.80 9.22
C THR A 17 10.47 29.34 7.84
N ILE A 18 11.33 29.10 6.85
CA ILE A 18 11.08 29.44 5.44
C ILE A 18 9.76 28.79 4.94
N TYR A 19 9.33 27.69 5.57
CA TYR A 19 8.15 26.92 5.21
C TYR A 19 6.86 27.31 5.95
N ASP A 20 6.91 28.38 6.76
CA ASP A 20 5.80 28.78 7.63
C ASP A 20 4.52 29.04 6.81
N GLU A 21 4.65 29.68 5.65
CA GLU A 21 3.51 29.97 4.76
C GLU A 21 2.85 28.70 4.21
N GLN A 22 3.65 27.76 3.70
CA GLN A 22 3.15 26.50 3.13
C GLN A 22 2.52 25.64 4.23
N TYR A 23 3.12 25.63 5.43
CA TYR A 23 2.57 24.97 6.61
C TYR A 23 1.21 25.56 6.98
N LEU A 24 1.10 26.88 7.14
CA LEU A 24 -0.16 27.56 7.47
C LEU A 24 -1.24 27.30 6.40
N ARG A 25 -0.86 27.29 5.12
CA ARG A 25 -1.77 26.93 4.02
C ARG A 25 -2.27 25.49 4.11
N ALA A 26 -1.42 24.53 4.50
CA ALA A 26 -1.84 23.14 4.72
C ALA A 26 -2.74 23.01 5.95
N TYR A 27 -2.38 23.69 7.04
CA TYR A 27 -3.15 23.76 8.28
C TYR A 27 -4.56 24.29 8.03
N ALA A 28 -4.69 25.45 7.37
CA ALA A 28 -5.98 26.04 7.03
C ALA A 28 -6.83 25.10 6.15
N ARG A 29 -6.24 24.45 5.13
CA ARG A 29 -6.93 23.47 4.29
C ARG A 29 -7.46 22.29 5.11
N GLN A 30 -6.67 21.76 6.04
CA GLN A 30 -7.04 20.62 6.88
C GLN A 30 -8.14 20.97 7.89
N HIS A 31 -8.15 22.22 8.39
CA HIS A 31 -9.13 22.70 9.37
C HIS A 31 -10.42 23.27 8.76
N SER A 32 -10.47 23.46 7.44
CA SER A 32 -11.71 23.77 6.73
C SER A 32 -12.74 22.64 6.89
N GLU A 33 -14.03 22.96 6.80
CA GLU A 33 -15.11 21.95 6.87
C GLU A 33 -14.98 20.87 5.79
N ARG A 34 -14.59 21.26 4.57
CA ARG A 34 -14.24 20.32 3.50
C ARG A 34 -13.07 19.41 3.91
N GLY A 35 -12.00 19.99 4.46
CA GLY A 35 -10.84 19.24 4.94
C GLY A 35 -11.20 18.21 6.01
N LYS A 36 -11.99 18.61 7.01
CA LYS A 36 -12.50 17.71 8.06
C LYS A 36 -13.35 16.57 7.48
N ARG A 37 -14.27 16.87 6.56
CA ARG A 37 -15.10 15.86 5.88
C ARG A 37 -14.27 14.86 5.09
N MET A 38 -13.31 15.36 4.30
CA MET A 38 -12.41 14.50 3.52
C MET A 38 -11.50 13.65 4.41
N LYS A 39 -11.03 14.19 5.55
CA LYS A 39 -10.27 13.43 6.55
C LYS A 39 -11.10 12.27 7.11
N LYS A 40 -12.35 12.52 7.50
CA LYS A 40 -13.27 11.49 8.02
C LYS A 40 -13.51 10.39 6.97
N LEU A 41 -13.74 10.77 5.71
CA LEU A 41 -13.90 9.81 4.61
C LEU A 41 -12.64 8.96 4.42
N ARG A 42 -11.45 9.56 4.43
CA ARG A 42 -10.19 8.83 4.31
C ARG A 42 -9.97 7.85 5.46
N GLN A 43 -10.30 8.27 6.69
CA GLN A 43 -10.23 7.41 7.88
C GLN A 43 -11.14 6.20 7.79
N SER A 44 -12.33 6.32 7.21
CA SER A 44 -13.27 5.19 7.09
C SER A 44 -13.02 4.30 5.87
N THR A 45 -12.39 4.81 4.81
CA THR A 45 -12.24 4.08 3.54
C THR A 45 -10.82 3.56 3.30
N VAL A 46 -9.84 4.45 3.41
CA VAL A 46 -8.47 4.20 2.95
C VAL A 46 -7.61 3.62 4.06
N GLU A 47 -7.68 4.19 5.27
CA GLU A 47 -6.85 3.74 6.39
C GLU A 47 -7.04 2.27 6.79
N PRO A 48 -8.25 1.70 6.81
CA PRO A 48 -8.43 0.29 7.15
C PRO A 48 -7.77 -0.65 6.12
N VAL A 49 -7.78 -0.26 4.84
CA VAL A 49 -7.12 -1.01 3.76
C VAL A 49 -5.61 -0.94 3.93
N PHE A 50 -5.05 0.26 4.16
CA PHE A 50 -3.62 0.42 4.40
C PHE A 50 -3.13 -0.33 5.64
N GLY A 51 -3.89 -0.29 6.75
CA GLY A 51 -3.60 -1.07 7.95
C GLY A 51 -3.57 -2.57 7.65
N SER A 52 -4.53 -3.05 6.86
CA SER A 52 -4.57 -4.46 6.46
C SER A 52 -3.36 -4.86 5.61
N LEU A 53 -3.01 -4.03 4.62
CA LEU A 53 -1.89 -4.31 3.71
C LEU A 53 -0.54 -4.31 4.43
N THR A 54 -0.33 -3.37 5.35
CA THR A 54 0.91 -3.26 6.12
C THR A 54 1.07 -4.39 7.13
N GLN A 55 0.01 -4.75 7.87
CA GLN A 55 0.07 -5.73 8.94
C GLN A 55 -0.08 -7.19 8.45
N PHE A 56 -1.00 -7.47 7.53
CA PHE A 56 -1.34 -8.84 7.12
C PHE A 56 -0.80 -9.24 5.74
N TYR A 57 -0.53 -8.29 4.85
CA TYR A 57 0.01 -8.57 3.51
C TYR A 57 1.51 -8.25 3.41
N GLY A 58 2.19 -8.06 4.54
CA GLY A 58 3.65 -7.97 4.60
C GLY A 58 4.26 -6.66 4.10
N LEU A 59 3.48 -5.61 3.81
CA LEU A 59 4.04 -4.34 3.32
C LEU A 59 4.87 -3.60 4.37
N ARG A 60 4.77 -3.94 5.67
CA ARG A 60 5.63 -3.39 6.72
C ARG A 60 7.08 -3.87 6.64
N LYS A 61 7.33 -5.08 6.11
CA LYS A 61 8.65 -5.72 6.09
C LYS A 61 8.93 -6.29 4.70
N ILE A 62 9.03 -5.41 3.70
CA ILE A 62 9.36 -5.81 2.32
C ILE A 62 10.85 -6.16 2.26
N GLY A 63 11.16 -7.43 2.02
CA GLY A 63 12.54 -7.94 1.93
C GLY A 63 13.18 -7.83 0.54
N VAL A 64 12.61 -7.04 -0.37
CA VAL A 64 13.10 -6.92 -1.76
C VAL A 64 13.98 -5.68 -1.90
N LEU A 65 15.14 -5.85 -2.54
CA LEU A 65 16.06 -4.75 -2.83
C LEU A 65 15.53 -3.86 -3.97
N GLY A 66 15.64 -2.54 -3.78
CA GLY A 66 15.33 -1.54 -4.80
C GLY A 66 13.84 -1.18 -4.92
N LYS A 67 13.60 0.06 -5.39
CA LYS A 67 12.25 0.65 -5.53
C LYS A 67 11.34 -0.14 -6.48
N ALA A 68 11.90 -0.63 -7.58
CA ALA A 68 11.14 -1.40 -8.57
C ALA A 68 10.62 -2.73 -7.99
N GLY A 69 11.44 -3.42 -7.18
CA GLY A 69 11.05 -4.65 -6.50
C GLY A 69 9.96 -4.41 -5.45
N ALA A 70 10.14 -3.39 -4.61
CA ALA A 70 9.13 -3.01 -3.63
C ALA A 70 7.79 -2.63 -4.27
N HIS A 71 7.81 -1.93 -5.41
CA HIS A 71 6.61 -1.57 -6.17
C HIS A 71 5.83 -2.81 -6.65
N LYS A 72 6.53 -3.84 -7.13
CA LYS A 72 5.90 -5.11 -7.55
C LYS A 72 5.20 -5.80 -6.37
N VAL A 73 5.87 -5.89 -5.21
CA VAL A 73 5.29 -6.47 -3.98
C VAL A 73 4.03 -5.71 -3.55
N MET A 74 4.10 -4.38 -3.57
CA MET A 74 2.96 -3.51 -3.26
C MET A 74 1.77 -3.77 -4.19
N LEU A 75 2.00 -3.85 -5.50
CA LEU A 75 0.95 -4.14 -6.47
C LEU A 75 0.34 -5.54 -6.25
N MET A 76 1.17 -6.56 -6.04
CA MET A 76 0.68 -7.92 -5.76
C MET A 76 -0.20 -7.97 -4.51
N ALA A 77 0.22 -7.33 -3.41
CA ALA A 77 -0.55 -7.25 -2.18
C ALA A 77 -1.90 -6.53 -2.40
N GLY A 78 -1.90 -5.42 -3.14
CA GLY A 78 -3.11 -4.68 -3.49
C GLY A 78 -4.09 -5.49 -4.33
N ILE A 79 -3.60 -6.20 -5.36
CA ILE A 79 -4.41 -7.09 -6.20
C ILE A 79 -5.01 -8.21 -5.35
N ALA A 80 -4.21 -8.89 -4.52
CA ALA A 80 -4.68 -9.96 -3.65
C ALA A 80 -5.76 -9.49 -2.67
N PHE A 81 -5.61 -8.29 -2.09
CA PHE A 81 -6.62 -7.69 -1.21
C PHE A 81 -7.93 -7.44 -1.96
N ASN A 82 -7.85 -6.83 -3.15
CA ASN A 82 -9.03 -6.51 -3.96
C ASN A 82 -9.75 -7.78 -4.43
N LEU A 83 -9.03 -8.80 -4.89
CA LEU A 83 -9.59 -10.10 -5.27
C LEU A 83 -10.32 -10.76 -4.10
N LYS A 84 -9.71 -10.81 -2.91
CA LYS A 84 -10.36 -11.34 -1.70
C LYS A 84 -11.65 -10.59 -1.37
N LYS A 85 -11.66 -9.26 -1.51
CA LYS A 85 -12.84 -8.43 -1.28
C LYS A 85 -13.94 -8.69 -2.30
N TYR A 86 -13.57 -8.83 -3.57
CA TYR A 86 -14.50 -9.14 -4.67
C TYR A 86 -15.18 -10.49 -4.44
N LEU A 87 -14.41 -11.54 -4.14
CA LEU A 87 -14.94 -12.89 -3.87
C LEU A 87 -15.88 -12.92 -2.66
N LYS A 88 -15.57 -12.15 -1.61
CA LYS A 88 -16.48 -12.03 -0.45
C LYS A 88 -17.80 -11.34 -0.80
N LYS A 89 -17.78 -10.36 -1.70
CA LYS A 89 -18.97 -9.60 -2.10
C LYS A 89 -19.84 -10.36 -3.11
N ALA A 90 -19.25 -11.21 -3.95
CA ALA A 90 -19.91 -11.94 -5.03
C ALA A 90 -20.71 -13.19 -4.58
N GLY A 91 -20.97 -13.37 -3.27
CA GLY A 91 -22.01 -14.31 -2.82
C GLY A 91 -21.57 -15.72 -2.42
N GLY A 92 -20.28 -16.00 -2.21
CA GLY A 92 -19.88 -17.26 -1.58
C GLY A 92 -18.40 -17.60 -1.74
N LYS A 93 -17.86 -18.39 -0.81
CA LYS A 93 -16.55 -19.02 -1.02
C LYS A 93 -16.71 -19.91 -2.26
N PRO A 94 -15.90 -19.72 -3.32
CA PRO A 94 -15.94 -20.66 -4.44
C PRO A 94 -15.69 -22.07 -3.91
N SER A 95 -16.40 -23.06 -4.47
CA SER A 95 -16.24 -24.44 -4.01
C SER A 95 -14.77 -24.84 -4.09
N ILE A 96 -14.30 -25.59 -3.09
CA ILE A 96 -12.89 -26.03 -3.02
C ILE A 96 -12.47 -26.71 -4.33
N ARG A 97 -13.40 -27.41 -5.00
CA ARG A 97 -13.20 -28.04 -6.30
C ARG A 97 -12.89 -27.03 -7.42
N ILE A 98 -13.66 -25.94 -7.52
CA ILE A 98 -13.44 -24.90 -8.55
C ILE A 98 -12.10 -24.18 -8.31
N LEU A 99 -11.75 -23.92 -7.05
CA LEU A 99 -10.45 -23.33 -6.74
C LEU A 99 -9.30 -24.27 -7.13
N LYS A 100 -9.45 -25.56 -6.84
CA LYS A 100 -8.42 -26.57 -7.13
C LYS A 100 -8.19 -26.73 -8.64
N THR A 101 -9.24 -26.81 -9.45
CA THR A 101 -9.10 -26.88 -10.92
C THR A 101 -8.47 -25.63 -11.51
N ILE A 102 -8.82 -24.44 -11.01
CA ILE A 102 -8.18 -23.19 -11.43
C ILE A 102 -6.68 -23.19 -11.06
N MET A 103 -6.32 -23.63 -9.85
CA MET A 103 -4.92 -23.72 -9.43
C MET A 103 -4.12 -24.70 -10.29
N GLU A 104 -4.67 -25.88 -10.59
CA GLU A 104 -4.05 -26.88 -11.44
C GLU A 104 -3.85 -26.36 -12.87
N ALA A 105 -4.85 -25.67 -13.43
CA ALA A 105 -4.75 -25.03 -14.75
C ALA A 105 -3.66 -23.94 -14.79
N PHE A 106 -3.57 -23.10 -13.75
CA PHE A 106 -2.51 -22.10 -13.62
C PHE A 106 -1.12 -22.73 -13.49
N GLN A 107 -0.98 -23.80 -12.72
CA GLN A 107 0.28 -24.54 -12.60
C GLN A 107 0.69 -25.16 -13.94
N GLY A 108 -0.27 -25.69 -14.72
CA GLY A 108 -0.05 -26.16 -16.09
C GLY A 108 0.43 -25.03 -17.01
N TYR A 109 -0.20 -23.86 -16.96
CA TYR A 109 0.22 -22.71 -17.76
C TYR A 109 1.63 -22.22 -17.40
N LEU A 110 1.91 -22.08 -16.09
CA LEU A 110 3.22 -21.65 -15.61
C LEU A 110 4.31 -22.64 -16.00
N THR A 111 4.10 -23.95 -15.81
CA THR A 111 5.09 -24.98 -16.20
C THR A 111 5.36 -24.96 -17.70
N THR A 112 4.35 -24.70 -18.52
CA THR A 112 4.50 -24.57 -19.98
C THR A 112 5.31 -23.32 -20.34
N HIS A 113 5.01 -22.18 -19.70
CA HIS A 113 5.71 -20.92 -19.93
C HIS A 113 7.17 -20.95 -19.43
N TYR A 114 7.44 -21.54 -18.26
CA TYR A 114 8.81 -21.74 -17.75
C TYR A 114 9.62 -22.70 -18.63
N ARG A 115 8.99 -23.72 -19.23
CA ARG A 115 9.65 -24.59 -20.23
C ARG A 115 10.02 -23.82 -21.50
N GLN A 116 9.21 -22.86 -21.93
CA GLN A 116 9.49 -22.02 -23.10
C GLN A 116 10.61 -20.98 -22.86
N ILE A 117 10.82 -20.55 -21.61
CA ILE A 117 11.88 -19.56 -21.26
C ILE A 117 13.25 -20.22 -21.04
N ARG A 118 13.33 -21.53 -20.73
CA ARG A 118 14.64 -22.20 -20.59
C ARG A 118 15.38 -22.18 -21.94
N PRO A 119 16.63 -21.67 -22.03
CA PRO A 119 17.38 -21.75 -23.27
C PRO A 119 17.55 -23.23 -23.65
N ARG A 120 17.38 -23.56 -24.94
CA ARG A 120 17.70 -24.91 -25.46
C ARG A 120 19.11 -25.28 -24.99
N PRO A 121 19.35 -26.52 -24.53
CA PRO A 121 20.69 -26.93 -24.18
C PRO A 121 21.59 -26.72 -25.39
N VAL A 122 22.60 -25.86 -25.24
CA VAL A 122 23.66 -25.71 -26.23
C VAL A 122 24.39 -27.05 -26.21
N LEU A 123 24.29 -27.81 -27.31
CA LEU A 123 25.06 -29.04 -27.49
C LEU A 123 26.54 -28.67 -27.34
N LEU A 124 27.14 -29.00 -26.20
CA LEU A 124 28.58 -29.04 -26.06
C LEU A 124 29.07 -30.07 -27.07
N ARG A 125 29.61 -29.60 -28.19
CA ARG A 125 30.40 -30.45 -29.08
C ARG A 125 31.59 -30.95 -28.25
N ALA A 126 31.64 -32.27 -28.08
CA ALA A 126 32.80 -32.94 -27.51
C ALA A 126 34.05 -32.56 -28.31
N LEU A 127 35.09 -32.14 -27.60
CA LEU A 127 36.48 -32.11 -28.08
C LEU A 127 37.09 -33.49 -27.86
#